data_AF-A0AAP6CZI6-F1
#
_entry.id   AF-A0AAP6CZI6-F1
#
_cell.length_a   1.000
_cell.length_b   1.000
_cell.length_c   1.000
_cell.angle_alpha   90.00
_cell.angle_beta   90.00
_cell.angle_gamma   90.00
#
_symmetry.space_group_name_H-M   'P 1'
#
loop_
_entity.id
_entity.type
_entity.pdbx_description
1 polymer ?
#
loop_
_entity_poly.entity_id
_entity_poly.type
_entity_poly.pdbx_seq_one_letter_code
_entity_poly.pdbx_strand_id
1 'polypeptide(L)'
;DLFDGYLKSAASPETLKAYLGTGDEINPVLYTLGMVPVYKLPIENPEALWKTLDHEEQMSGVTHEKVKLGTVEYRRYEMTDAVDPQDGIGLVVAVIDNVLTVTVDIAELGDLNPLKMALGLESPTQSLADSGRAEAIQTQYGKNNNSFGYIDHREIIKGLTTVDGNMFARQLTRLNVDPNITEMRTPVCHNEFTQIAENWPQSVAFAEYKLNGEQASIKGGFVVES
;
A
#
# COMPACT_ATOMS: atom_id res chain seq x y z
N ASP A 1 11.09 7.15 15.42
CA ASP A 1 10.63 5.75 15.30
C ASP A 1 11.05 5.22 13.92
N LEU A 2 10.62 4.00 13.53
CA LEU A 2 10.95 3.39 12.23
C LEU A 2 10.57 4.30 11.04
N PHE A 3 9.45 5.01 11.13
CA PHE A 3 8.99 5.90 10.07
C PHE A 3 9.87 7.16 9.97
N ASP A 4 10.24 7.78 11.09
CA ASP A 4 11.19 8.89 11.10
C ASP A 4 12.56 8.48 10.57
N GLY A 5 13.03 7.27 10.94
CA GLY A 5 14.29 6.71 10.48
C GLY A 5 14.28 6.51 8.95
N TYR A 6 13.18 5.94 8.44
CA TYR A 6 12.93 5.84 7.01
C TYR A 6 12.95 7.22 6.33
N LEU A 7 12.15 8.19 6.79
CA LEU A 7 12.07 9.52 6.17
C LEU A 7 13.42 10.24 6.14
N LYS A 8 14.22 10.10 7.21
CA LYS A 8 15.59 10.63 7.25
C LYS A 8 16.52 9.92 6.27
N SER A 9 16.43 8.59 6.18
CA SER A 9 17.24 7.78 5.27
C SER A 9 16.85 7.95 3.80
N ALA A 10 15.59 8.30 3.52
CA ALA A 10 15.12 8.55 2.16
C ALA A 10 15.68 9.84 1.55
N ALA A 11 16.44 10.64 2.32
CA ALA A 11 17.09 11.85 1.86
C ALA A 11 18.22 11.58 0.85
N SER A 12 18.83 10.38 0.85
CA SER A 12 19.81 9.99 -0.17
C SER A 12 19.75 8.48 -0.47
N PRO A 13 20.12 8.04 -1.69
CA PRO A 13 20.20 6.63 -2.03
C PRO A 13 21.14 5.84 -1.12
N GLU A 14 22.27 6.42 -0.72
CA GLU A 14 23.28 5.75 0.12
C GLU A 14 22.76 5.52 1.54
N THR A 15 22.06 6.51 2.10
CA THR A 15 21.49 6.39 3.44
C THR A 15 20.30 5.43 3.45
N LEU A 16 19.47 5.44 2.40
CA LEU A 16 18.40 4.45 2.24
C LEU A 16 18.94 3.03 2.02
N LYS A 17 20.02 2.89 1.25
CA LYS A 17 20.74 1.63 1.03
C LYS A 17 21.30 1.07 2.34
N ALA A 18 21.87 1.92 3.18
CA ALA A 18 22.34 1.49 4.50
C ALA A 18 21.17 1.11 5.44
N TYR A 19 20.04 1.81 5.34
CA TYR A 19 18.91 1.64 6.25
C TYR A 19 18.02 0.45 5.89
N LEU A 20 17.64 0.30 4.62
CA LEU A 20 16.72 -0.74 4.13
C LEU A 20 17.40 -1.80 3.27
N GLY A 21 18.67 -1.62 2.89
CA GLY A 21 19.35 -2.53 1.96
C GLY A 21 18.92 -2.37 0.51
N THR A 22 18.45 -1.20 0.09
CA THR A 22 18.05 -0.94 -1.31
C THR A 22 19.22 -1.03 -2.29
N GLY A 23 18.91 -1.21 -3.57
CA GLY A 23 19.88 -1.00 -4.64
C GLY A 23 20.10 0.47 -4.97
N ASP A 24 20.88 0.72 -6.02
CA ASP A 24 21.14 2.07 -6.52
C ASP A 24 19.90 2.63 -7.26
N GLU A 25 19.10 1.75 -7.85
CA GLU A 25 17.80 2.07 -8.43
C GLU A 25 16.69 1.74 -7.43
N ILE A 26 15.93 2.76 -7.01
CA ILE A 26 14.88 2.64 -6.00
C ILE A 26 13.52 2.77 -6.69
N ASN A 27 12.84 1.65 -6.88
CA ASN A 27 11.55 1.56 -7.58
C ASN A 27 10.46 1.00 -6.64
N PRO A 28 9.94 1.81 -5.71
CA PRO A 28 8.90 1.37 -4.78
C PRO A 28 7.53 1.34 -5.46
N VAL A 29 6.66 0.46 -4.98
CA VAL A 29 5.25 0.41 -5.39
C VAL A 29 4.39 0.45 -4.14
N LEU A 30 3.44 1.38 -4.09
CA LEU A 30 2.43 1.48 -3.05
C LEU A 30 1.05 1.34 -3.67
N TYR A 31 0.24 0.44 -3.14
CA TYR A 31 -1.14 0.22 -3.58
C TYR A 31 -2.00 -0.23 -2.40
N THR A 32 -3.31 -0.38 -2.60
CA THR A 32 -4.21 -0.93 -1.60
C THR A 32 -4.92 -2.18 -2.10
N LEU A 33 -5.18 -3.12 -1.20
CA LEU A 33 -6.09 -4.25 -1.39
C LEU A 33 -7.35 -3.98 -0.58
N GLY A 34 -8.33 -3.38 -1.25
CA GLY A 34 -9.42 -2.68 -0.57
C GLY A 34 -8.84 -1.50 0.23
N MET A 35 -8.96 -1.51 1.56
CA MET A 35 -8.40 -0.48 2.44
C MET A 35 -7.01 -0.81 2.99
N VAL A 36 -6.52 -2.04 2.84
CA VAL A 36 -5.25 -2.46 3.41
C VAL A 36 -4.10 -2.00 2.51
N PRO A 37 -3.16 -1.17 3.00
CA PRO A 37 -2.03 -0.71 2.20
C PRO A 37 -1.00 -1.83 2.02
N VAL A 38 -0.37 -1.86 0.84
CA VAL A 38 0.75 -2.75 0.54
C VAL A 38 1.86 -1.90 -0.09
N TYR A 39 3.00 -1.86 0.59
CA TYR A 39 4.21 -1.24 0.11
C TYR A 39 5.20 -2.33 -0.29
N LYS A 40 5.74 -2.22 -1.51
CA LYS A 40 6.77 -3.12 -2.04
C LYS A 40 7.99 -2.32 -2.44
N LEU A 41 9.16 -2.82 -2.05
CA LEU A 41 10.44 -2.20 -2.36
C LEU A 41 11.46 -3.29 -2.69
N PRO A 42 12.02 -3.32 -3.91
CA PRO A 42 13.18 -4.16 -4.22
C PRO A 42 14.37 -3.78 -3.32
N ILE A 43 15.01 -4.79 -2.75
CA ILE A 43 16.19 -4.63 -1.89
C ILE A 43 17.31 -5.59 -2.35
N GLU A 44 18.55 -5.15 -2.26
CA GLU A 44 19.74 -5.96 -2.59
C GLU A 44 20.34 -6.63 -1.35
N ASN A 45 20.13 -6.06 -0.17
CA ASN A 45 20.69 -6.55 1.08
C ASN A 45 19.62 -6.69 2.18
N PRO A 46 18.88 -7.82 2.21
CA PRO A 46 17.91 -8.10 3.28
C PRO A 46 18.48 -8.09 4.70
N GLU A 47 19.77 -8.40 4.88
CA GLU A 47 20.40 -8.36 6.21
C GLU A 47 20.47 -6.94 6.77
N ALA A 48 20.67 -5.92 5.91
CA ALA A 48 20.65 -4.52 6.33
C ALA A 48 19.28 -4.12 6.89
N LEU A 49 18.20 -4.50 6.21
CA LEU A 49 16.83 -4.30 6.70
C LEU A 49 16.62 -4.94 8.08
N TRP A 50 16.97 -6.23 8.22
CA TRP A 50 16.75 -6.95 9.48
C TRP A 50 17.56 -6.37 10.62
N LYS A 51 18.81 -5.96 10.34
CA LYS A 51 19.65 -5.26 11.33
C LYS A 51 19.04 -3.94 11.77
N THR A 52 18.48 -3.17 10.85
CA THR A 52 17.78 -1.92 11.17
C THR A 52 16.57 -2.18 12.05
N LEU A 53 15.74 -3.17 11.72
CA LEU A 53 14.59 -3.54 12.54
C LEU A 53 15.00 -4.03 13.92
N ASP A 54 16.01 -4.89 14.03
CA ASP A 54 16.56 -5.35 15.32
C ASP A 54 17.08 -4.17 16.17
N HIS A 55 17.67 -3.16 15.54
CA HIS A 55 18.12 -1.95 16.23
C HIS A 55 16.95 -1.12 16.76
N GLU A 56 15.93 -0.87 15.93
CA GLU A 56 14.74 -0.11 16.34
C GLU A 56 13.93 -0.84 17.43
N GLU A 57 13.86 -2.17 17.38
CA GLU A 57 13.27 -3.00 18.45
C GLU A 57 14.00 -2.79 19.78
N GLN A 58 15.33 -2.82 19.78
CA GLN A 58 16.14 -2.57 20.98
C GLN A 58 15.94 -1.15 21.54
N MET A 59 15.80 -0.16 20.67
CA MET A 59 15.65 1.24 21.08
C MET A 59 14.24 1.57 21.58
N SER A 60 13.21 0.95 21.00
CA SER A 60 11.80 1.21 21.33
C SER A 60 11.24 0.28 22.41
N GLY A 61 11.83 -0.90 22.60
CA GLY A 61 11.29 -1.96 23.45
C GLY A 61 10.15 -2.75 22.79
N VAL A 62 9.76 -2.42 21.56
CA VAL A 62 8.80 -3.20 20.77
C VAL A 62 9.47 -4.48 20.30
N THR A 63 8.73 -5.59 20.29
CA THR A 63 9.22 -6.88 19.80
C THR A 63 8.31 -7.42 18.71
N HIS A 64 8.90 -8.11 17.72
CA HIS A 64 8.13 -8.80 16.71
C HIS A 64 7.75 -10.21 17.12
N GLU A 65 6.62 -10.68 16.59
CA GLU A 65 6.33 -12.10 16.43
C GLU A 65 6.88 -12.60 15.08
N LYS A 66 7.50 -13.78 15.07
CA LYS A 66 7.84 -14.47 13.82
C LYS A 66 6.68 -15.37 13.43
N VAL A 67 6.06 -15.09 12.30
CA VAL A 67 4.88 -15.81 11.82
C VAL A 67 5.18 -16.48 10.48
N LYS A 68 4.58 -17.64 10.26
CA LYS A 68 4.64 -18.37 9.00
C LYS A 68 3.25 -18.54 8.42
N LEU A 69 3.05 -18.09 7.18
CA LEU A 69 1.81 -18.24 6.43
C LEU A 69 2.13 -18.90 5.09
N GLY A 70 1.71 -20.16 4.92
CA GLY A 70 2.10 -20.95 3.76
C GLY A 70 3.62 -21.11 3.66
N THR A 71 4.20 -20.62 2.56
CA THR A 71 5.65 -20.65 2.31
C THR A 71 6.37 -19.38 2.75
N VAL A 72 5.66 -18.34 3.19
CA VAL A 72 6.24 -17.04 3.56
C VAL A 72 6.40 -16.96 5.08
N GLU A 73 7.58 -16.54 5.52
CA GLU A 73 7.88 -16.17 6.90
C GLU A 73 8.01 -14.65 7.01
N TYR A 74 7.44 -14.06 8.05
CA TYR A 74 7.41 -12.60 8.22
C TYR A 74 7.48 -12.20 9.69
N ARG A 75 7.85 -10.94 9.94
CA ARG A 75 7.76 -10.30 11.25
C ARG A 75 6.43 -9.57 11.35
N ARG A 76 5.69 -9.80 12.44
CA ARG A 76 4.48 -9.07 12.80
C ARG A 76 4.74 -8.24 14.04
N TYR A 77 4.48 -6.93 13.97
CA TYR A 77 4.57 -6.02 15.11
C TYR A 77 3.16 -5.59 15.48
N GLU A 78 2.72 -5.89 16.70
CA GLU A 78 1.42 -5.43 17.17
C GLU A 78 1.41 -3.90 17.27
N MET A 79 0.40 -3.26 16.69
CA MET A 79 0.26 -1.80 16.65
C MET A 79 -0.82 -1.28 17.60
N THR A 80 -1.62 -2.15 18.20
CA THR A 80 -2.65 -1.78 19.17
C THR A 80 -2.37 -2.42 20.54
N ASP A 81 -2.82 -1.77 21.61
CA ASP A 81 -2.79 -2.35 22.95
C ASP A 81 -3.91 -3.39 23.15
N ALA A 82 -4.38 -4.03 22.07
CA ALA A 82 -5.51 -4.94 22.11
C ALA A 82 -5.18 -6.15 23.00
N VAL A 83 -6.06 -6.40 23.98
CA VAL A 83 -5.94 -7.55 24.88
C VAL A 83 -6.41 -8.83 24.19
N ASP A 84 -7.37 -8.72 23.27
CA ASP A 84 -7.80 -9.81 22.40
C ASP A 84 -7.03 -9.74 21.07
N PRO A 85 -6.28 -10.80 20.69
CA PRO A 85 -5.64 -10.89 19.38
C PRO A 85 -6.59 -10.72 18.18
N GLN A 86 -7.90 -10.93 18.34
CA GLN A 86 -8.90 -10.70 17.29
C GLN A 86 -9.18 -9.22 16.99
N ASP A 87 -8.81 -8.33 17.93
CA ASP A 87 -8.95 -6.87 17.79
C ASP A 87 -7.61 -6.19 17.40
N GLY A 88 -6.57 -7.01 17.18
CA GLY A 88 -5.21 -6.57 16.89
C GLY A 88 -5.03 -6.05 15.46
N ILE A 89 -4.14 -5.07 15.32
CA ILE A 89 -3.66 -4.58 14.03
C ILE A 89 -2.14 -4.77 14.01
N GLY A 90 -1.66 -5.65 13.14
CA GLY A 90 -0.23 -5.97 13.04
C GLY A 90 0.43 -5.30 11.85
N LEU A 91 1.52 -4.57 12.05
CA LEU A 91 2.43 -4.23 10.96
C LEU A 91 3.15 -5.51 10.52
N VAL A 92 2.99 -5.87 9.26
CA VAL A 92 3.64 -7.03 8.65
C VAL A 92 4.83 -6.57 7.84
N VAL A 93 5.99 -7.16 8.10
CA VAL A 93 7.23 -6.95 7.34
C VAL A 93 7.77 -8.30 6.87
N ALA A 94 7.82 -8.48 5.55
CA ALA A 94 8.32 -9.69 4.90
C ALA A 94 9.37 -9.34 3.84
N VAL A 95 10.26 -10.27 3.53
CA VAL A 95 11.12 -10.21 2.34
C VAL A 95 10.86 -11.44 1.50
N ILE A 96 10.38 -11.24 0.26
CA ILE A 96 9.97 -12.30 -0.66
C ILE A 96 10.68 -12.05 -1.97
N ASP A 97 11.54 -12.98 -2.39
CA ASP A 97 12.35 -12.85 -3.61
C ASP A 97 13.08 -11.50 -3.71
N ASN A 98 13.75 -11.10 -2.62
CA ASN A 98 14.45 -9.79 -2.50
C ASN A 98 13.54 -8.56 -2.63
N VAL A 99 12.25 -8.71 -2.39
CA VAL A 99 11.30 -7.60 -2.30
C VAL A 99 10.82 -7.47 -0.86
N LEU A 100 11.18 -6.36 -0.23
CA LEU A 100 10.54 -5.92 1.02
C LEU A 100 9.06 -5.70 0.74
N THR A 101 8.20 -6.42 1.47
CA THR A 101 6.75 -6.22 1.47
C THR A 101 6.33 -5.78 2.87
N VAL A 102 5.75 -4.58 2.96
CA VAL A 102 5.18 -4.03 4.19
C VAL A 102 3.68 -3.88 4.00
N THR A 103 2.90 -4.39 4.93
CA THR A 103 1.44 -4.30 4.91
C THR A 103 0.90 -4.33 6.33
N VAL A 104 -0.42 -4.38 6.48
CA VAL A 104 -1.10 -4.43 7.77
C VAL A 104 -2.01 -5.66 7.81
N ASP A 105 -1.91 -6.41 8.90
CA ASP A 105 -2.76 -7.54 9.23
C ASP A 105 -3.83 -7.09 10.22
N ILE A 106 -5.08 -7.04 9.77
CA ILE A 106 -6.24 -6.62 10.59
C ILE A 106 -7.05 -7.88 10.92
N ALA A 107 -6.94 -8.37 12.15
CA ALA A 107 -7.51 -9.66 12.53
C ALA A 107 -9.05 -9.71 12.34
N GLU A 108 -9.75 -8.61 12.66
CA GLU A 108 -11.21 -8.48 12.53
C GLU A 108 -11.74 -8.68 11.09
N LEU A 109 -10.89 -8.46 10.08
CA LEU A 109 -11.25 -8.75 8.69
C LEU A 109 -11.44 -10.25 8.42
N GLY A 110 -10.84 -11.13 9.22
CA GLY A 110 -10.96 -12.59 9.07
C GLY A 110 -10.66 -13.05 7.64
N ASP A 111 -11.64 -13.68 6.99
CA ASP A 111 -11.57 -14.14 5.60
C ASP A 111 -11.42 -13.01 4.55
N LEU A 112 -11.76 -11.77 4.91
CA LEU A 112 -11.60 -10.59 4.06
C LEU A 112 -10.22 -9.92 4.21
N ASN A 113 -9.37 -10.44 5.10
CA ASN A 113 -8.03 -9.95 5.28
C ASN A 113 -7.17 -10.34 4.07
N PRO A 114 -6.64 -9.36 3.31
CA PRO A 114 -5.94 -9.63 2.05
C PRO A 114 -4.47 -10.02 2.26
N LEU A 115 -4.05 -10.38 3.48
CA LEU A 115 -2.65 -10.65 3.83
C LEU A 115 -1.97 -11.66 2.89
N LYS A 116 -2.63 -12.76 2.54
CA LYS A 116 -2.08 -13.73 1.58
C LYS A 116 -1.81 -13.12 0.21
N MET A 117 -2.72 -12.27 -0.26
CA MET A 117 -2.60 -11.58 -1.55
C MET A 117 -1.51 -10.50 -1.50
N ALA A 118 -1.38 -9.77 -0.39
CA ALA A 118 -0.29 -8.82 -0.16
C ALA A 118 1.09 -9.51 -0.21
N LEU A 119 1.20 -10.67 0.44
CA LEU A 119 2.39 -11.52 0.47
C LEU A 119 2.59 -12.37 -0.80
N GLY A 120 1.74 -12.23 -1.83
CA GLY A 120 1.88 -12.95 -3.10
C GLY A 120 1.62 -14.46 -3.04
N LEU A 121 1.02 -14.96 -1.95
CA LEU A 121 0.58 -16.35 -1.82
C LEU A 121 -0.71 -16.63 -2.61
N GLU A 122 -1.50 -15.59 -2.89
CA GLU A 122 -2.70 -15.64 -3.71
C GLU A 122 -2.66 -14.51 -4.75
N SER A 123 -3.08 -14.81 -5.98
CA SER A 123 -3.18 -13.81 -7.04
C SER A 123 -4.52 -13.06 -6.97
N PRO A 124 -4.55 -11.76 -7.30
CA PRO A 124 -5.81 -11.05 -7.45
C PRO A 124 -6.58 -11.61 -8.65
N THR A 125 -7.92 -11.61 -8.57
CA THR A 125 -8.79 -12.01 -9.70
C THR A 125 -8.59 -11.11 -10.93
N GLN A 126 -8.25 -9.84 -10.71
CA GLN A 126 -7.92 -8.87 -11.74
C GLN A 126 -6.63 -8.17 -11.35
N SER A 127 -5.55 -8.47 -12.08
CA SER A 127 -4.26 -7.81 -11.91
C SER A 127 -4.25 -6.44 -12.58
N LEU A 128 -3.63 -5.44 -11.94
CA LEU A 128 -3.38 -4.15 -12.57
C LEU A 128 -2.50 -4.31 -13.81
N ALA A 129 -1.51 -5.20 -13.77
CA ALA A 129 -0.61 -5.47 -14.89
C ALA A 129 -1.35 -6.01 -16.12
N ASP A 130 -2.45 -6.75 -15.93
CA ASP A 130 -3.23 -7.34 -17.03
C ASP A 130 -4.37 -6.42 -17.50
N SER A 131 -4.59 -5.30 -16.82
CA SER A 131 -5.71 -4.39 -17.10
C SER A 131 -5.45 -3.42 -18.25
N GLY A 132 -4.19 -3.26 -18.69
CA GLY A 132 -3.76 -2.24 -19.65
C GLY A 132 -3.73 -0.81 -19.10
N ARG A 133 -4.08 -0.61 -17.83
CA ARG A 133 -4.22 0.74 -17.23
C ARG A 133 -2.88 1.40 -16.98
N ALA A 134 -1.88 0.64 -16.52
CA ALA A 134 -0.54 1.17 -16.31
C ALA A 134 0.06 1.63 -17.65
N GLU A 135 -0.10 0.82 -18.70
CA GLU A 135 0.34 1.12 -20.06
C GLU A 135 -0.38 2.35 -20.63
N ALA A 136 -1.69 2.48 -20.38
CA ALA A 136 -2.46 3.65 -20.81
C ALA A 136 -1.94 4.94 -20.16
N ILE A 137 -1.72 4.94 -18.83
CA ILE A 137 -1.17 6.08 -18.10
C ILE A 137 0.23 6.42 -18.61
N GLN A 138 1.09 5.42 -18.80
CA GLN A 138 2.44 5.63 -19.34
C GLN A 138 2.41 6.15 -20.78
N THR A 139 1.47 5.72 -21.61
CA THR A 139 1.33 6.22 -22.98
C THR A 139 0.91 7.69 -22.99
N GLN A 140 -0.04 8.07 -22.13
CA GLN A 140 -0.59 9.41 -22.07
C GLN A 140 0.37 10.41 -21.40
N TYR A 141 1.02 10.00 -20.31
CA TYR A 141 1.82 10.89 -19.47
C TYR A 141 3.31 10.56 -19.44
N GLY A 142 3.80 9.47 -20.04
CA GLY A 142 5.16 8.97 -19.82
C GLY A 142 6.28 9.61 -20.65
N LYS A 143 5.99 10.53 -21.58
CA LYS A 143 7.01 11.12 -22.49
C LYS A 143 8.26 11.62 -21.77
N ASN A 144 8.10 12.23 -20.60
CA ASN A 144 9.21 12.71 -19.76
C ASN A 144 9.13 12.19 -18.32
N ASN A 145 8.16 11.33 -17.99
CA ASN A 145 7.87 10.95 -16.61
C ASN A 145 8.24 9.48 -16.38
N ASN A 146 8.74 9.18 -15.20
CA ASN A 146 9.17 7.84 -14.79
C ASN A 146 8.49 7.36 -13.50
N SER A 147 7.68 8.21 -12.86
CA SER A 147 6.87 7.87 -11.69
C SER A 147 5.41 8.13 -11.98
N PHE A 148 4.54 7.20 -11.61
CA PHE A 148 3.10 7.25 -11.89
C PHE A 148 2.30 6.76 -10.69
N GLY A 149 1.11 7.34 -10.52
CA GLY A 149 0.12 6.88 -9.56
C GLY A 149 -1.27 7.20 -10.07
N TYR A 150 -2.27 6.46 -9.62
CA TYR A 150 -3.67 6.78 -9.91
C TYR A 150 -4.57 6.43 -8.74
N ILE A 151 -5.72 7.09 -8.69
CA ILE A 151 -6.81 6.82 -7.76
C ILE A 151 -8.06 6.59 -8.62
N ASP A 152 -8.66 5.41 -8.54
CA ASP A 152 -9.92 5.14 -9.24
C ASP A 152 -11.10 5.57 -8.36
N HIS A 153 -11.75 6.67 -8.73
CA HIS A 153 -12.88 7.21 -7.98
C HIS A 153 -14.10 6.28 -8.06
N ARG A 154 -14.28 5.54 -9.16
CA ARG A 154 -15.40 4.60 -9.33
C ARG A 154 -15.29 3.45 -8.34
N GLU A 155 -14.09 2.91 -8.15
CA GLU A 155 -13.86 1.86 -7.14
C GLU A 155 -14.01 2.38 -5.70
N ILE A 156 -13.60 3.62 -5.42
CA ILE A 156 -13.84 4.24 -4.10
C ILE A 156 -15.32 4.44 -3.85
N ILE A 157 -16.05 5.07 -4.79
CA ILE A 157 -17.49 5.30 -4.67
C ILE A 157 -18.24 3.98 -4.54
N LYS A 158 -17.89 2.96 -5.33
CA LYS A 158 -18.45 1.61 -5.19
C LYS A 158 -18.19 1.05 -3.80
N GLY A 159 -16.99 1.23 -3.26
CA GLY A 159 -16.63 0.84 -1.89
C GLY A 159 -17.51 1.48 -0.81
N LEU A 160 -17.72 2.79 -0.91
CA LEU A 160 -18.45 3.57 0.09
C LEU A 160 -19.97 3.37 0.01
N THR A 161 -20.51 3.27 -1.21
CA THR A 161 -21.95 3.30 -1.47
C THR A 161 -22.58 1.92 -1.67
N THR A 162 -21.80 0.85 -1.56
CA THR A 162 -22.33 -0.53 -1.61
C THR A 162 -21.90 -1.33 -0.37
N VAL A 163 -22.55 -2.48 -0.17
CA VAL A 163 -22.20 -3.41 0.92
C VAL A 163 -21.08 -4.35 0.50
N ASP A 164 -21.10 -4.80 -0.76
CA ASP A 164 -20.24 -5.88 -1.26
C ASP A 164 -19.73 -5.68 -2.71
N GLY A 165 -19.90 -4.48 -3.28
CA GLY A 165 -19.57 -4.23 -4.69
C GLY A 165 -18.09 -4.38 -5.06
N ASN A 166 -17.19 -4.27 -4.08
CA ASN A 166 -15.77 -4.63 -4.22
C ASN A 166 -15.16 -5.06 -2.88
N MET A 167 -13.86 -5.36 -2.86
CA MET A 167 -13.15 -5.72 -1.62
C MET A 167 -13.25 -4.63 -0.56
N PHE A 168 -13.11 -3.36 -0.96
CA PHE A 168 -13.20 -2.22 -0.04
C PHE A 168 -14.57 -2.15 0.65
N ALA A 169 -15.68 -2.29 -0.10
CA ALA A 169 -17.02 -2.32 0.45
C ALA A 169 -17.20 -3.41 1.51
N ARG A 170 -16.72 -4.64 1.22
CA ARG A 170 -16.83 -5.78 2.13
C ARG A 170 -16.03 -5.56 3.42
N GLN A 171 -14.81 -5.02 3.30
CA GLN A 171 -13.97 -4.69 4.45
C GLN A 171 -14.59 -3.60 5.32
N LEU A 172 -15.07 -2.50 4.73
CA LEU A 172 -15.78 -1.44 5.46
C LEU A 172 -17.03 -1.96 6.19
N THR A 173 -17.80 -2.83 5.53
CA THR A 173 -18.98 -3.47 6.13
C THR A 173 -18.59 -4.34 7.32
N ARG A 174 -17.51 -5.12 7.22
CA ARG A 174 -17.06 -6.01 8.28
C ARG A 174 -16.61 -5.23 9.52
N LEU A 175 -15.76 -4.22 9.32
CA LEU A 175 -15.19 -3.42 10.41
C LEU A 175 -16.16 -2.39 10.98
N ASN A 176 -17.29 -2.16 10.32
CA ASN A 176 -18.28 -1.15 10.71
C ASN A 176 -17.62 0.23 11.02
N VAL A 177 -16.65 0.63 10.19
CA VAL A 177 -15.74 1.76 10.49
C VAL A 177 -16.44 3.11 10.65
N ASP A 178 -17.63 3.26 10.08
CA ASP A 178 -18.48 4.43 10.26
C ASP A 178 -19.96 3.99 10.33
N PRO A 179 -20.65 4.16 11.46
CA PRO A 179 -22.07 3.82 11.57
C PRO A 179 -22.95 4.61 10.58
N ASN A 180 -22.50 5.77 10.11
CA ASN A 180 -23.22 6.60 9.14
C ASN A 180 -23.02 6.16 7.69
N ILE A 181 -22.14 5.19 7.42
CA ILE A 181 -21.92 4.69 6.04
C ILE A 181 -23.21 4.14 5.41
N THR A 182 -24.17 3.73 6.23
CA THR A 182 -25.50 3.28 5.80
C THR A 182 -26.25 4.34 5.00
N GLU A 183 -26.10 5.63 5.33
CA GLU A 183 -26.73 6.73 4.59
C GLU A 183 -26.15 6.86 3.17
N MET A 184 -24.84 6.70 3.02
CA MET A 184 -24.16 6.68 1.72
C MET A 184 -24.58 5.49 0.83
N ARG A 185 -25.11 4.42 1.44
CA ARG A 185 -25.52 3.18 0.76
C ARG A 185 -26.97 3.18 0.31
N THR A 186 -27.71 4.28 0.49
CA THR A 186 -29.05 4.40 -0.09
C THR A 186 -28.97 4.34 -1.62
N PRO A 187 -30.01 3.80 -2.31
CA PRO A 187 -30.00 3.74 -3.78
C PRO A 187 -29.83 5.11 -4.44
N VAL A 188 -30.34 6.17 -3.82
CA VAL A 188 -30.20 7.56 -4.30
C VAL A 188 -28.74 7.99 -4.23
N CYS A 189 -28.10 7.90 -3.05
CA CYS A 189 -26.69 8.26 -2.90
C CYS A 189 -25.78 7.43 -3.81
N HIS A 190 -26.00 6.11 -3.89
CA HIS A 190 -25.23 5.25 -4.77
C HIS A 190 -25.30 5.72 -6.24
N ASN A 191 -26.50 5.99 -6.75
CA ASN A 191 -26.69 6.42 -8.13
C ASN A 191 -26.06 7.81 -8.39
N GLU A 192 -26.29 8.78 -7.49
CA GLU A 192 -25.75 10.13 -7.64
C GLU A 192 -24.22 10.15 -7.59
N PHE A 193 -23.61 9.50 -6.60
CA PHE A 193 -22.14 9.43 -6.52
C PHE A 193 -21.53 8.63 -7.67
N THR A 194 -22.20 7.57 -8.14
CA THR A 194 -21.73 6.83 -9.32
C THR A 194 -21.71 7.72 -10.56
N GLN A 195 -22.74 8.53 -10.78
CA GLN A 195 -22.76 9.48 -11.90
C GLN A 195 -21.65 10.53 -11.80
N ILE A 196 -21.31 10.99 -10.59
CA ILE A 196 -20.17 11.90 -10.39
C ILE A 196 -18.86 11.17 -10.75
N ALA A 197 -18.68 9.93 -10.27
CA ALA A 197 -17.48 9.15 -10.54
C ALA A 197 -17.33 8.79 -12.03
N GLU A 198 -18.42 8.61 -12.78
CA GLU A 198 -18.31 8.39 -14.23
C GLU A 198 -17.88 9.64 -15.00
N ASN A 199 -18.20 10.84 -14.50
CA ASN A 199 -17.70 12.09 -15.09
C ASN A 199 -16.26 12.42 -14.69
N TRP A 200 -15.80 11.93 -13.53
CA TRP A 200 -14.43 12.07 -13.05
C TRP A 200 -13.86 10.71 -12.61
N PRO A 201 -13.53 9.81 -13.56
CA PRO A 201 -13.27 8.41 -13.27
C PRO A 201 -12.02 8.15 -12.44
N GLN A 202 -11.01 9.02 -12.57
CA GLN A 202 -9.76 8.86 -11.84
C GLN A 202 -9.00 10.16 -11.67
N SER A 203 -8.13 10.16 -10.68
CA SER A 203 -7.01 11.10 -10.60
C SER A 203 -5.72 10.40 -10.98
N VAL A 204 -4.86 11.05 -11.75
CA VAL A 204 -3.55 10.54 -12.17
C VAL A 204 -2.46 11.49 -11.69
N ALA A 205 -1.49 10.96 -10.96
CA ALA A 205 -0.25 11.63 -10.62
C ALA A 205 0.88 11.12 -11.52
N PHE A 206 1.71 12.01 -12.02
CA PHE A 206 2.88 11.65 -12.80
C PHE A 206 4.03 12.61 -12.50
N ALA A 207 5.25 12.10 -12.48
CA ALA A 207 6.44 12.91 -12.26
C ALA A 207 7.66 12.36 -12.99
N GLU A 208 8.53 13.29 -13.36
CA GLU A 208 9.92 13.06 -13.68
C GLU A 208 10.73 13.18 -12.38
N TYR A 209 11.29 12.06 -11.94
CA TYR A 209 12.29 12.00 -10.89
C TYR A 209 13.68 11.92 -11.52
N LYS A 210 14.55 12.87 -11.17
CA LYS A 210 15.96 12.89 -11.59
C LYS A 210 16.88 13.06 -10.40
N LEU A 211 17.95 12.26 -10.39
CA LEU A 211 19.09 12.41 -9.50
C LEU A 211 20.25 13.03 -10.29
N ASN A 212 20.73 14.19 -9.84
CA ASN A 212 21.90 14.87 -10.40
C ASN A 212 22.95 15.04 -9.29
N GLY A 213 23.78 14.02 -9.07
CA GLY A 213 24.69 13.99 -7.92
C GLY A 213 23.91 13.97 -6.61
N GLU A 214 24.19 14.92 -5.70
CA GLU A 214 23.51 15.04 -4.40
C GLU A 214 22.13 15.75 -4.47
N GLN A 215 21.69 16.17 -5.67
CA GLN A 215 20.42 16.87 -5.84
C GLN A 215 19.36 15.97 -6.48
N ALA A 216 18.26 15.76 -5.75
CA ALA A 216 17.04 15.18 -6.29
C ALA A 216 16.11 16.29 -6.81
N SER A 217 15.57 16.12 -8.01
CA SER A 217 14.53 17.00 -8.56
C SER A 217 13.29 16.20 -8.94
N ILE A 218 12.12 16.73 -8.57
CA ILE A 218 10.82 16.17 -8.92
C ILE A 218 10.06 17.23 -9.71
N LYS A 219 9.67 16.89 -10.93
CA LYS A 219 8.78 17.72 -11.74
C LYS A 219 7.62 16.88 -12.22
N GLY A 220 6.41 17.23 -11.81
CA GLY A 220 5.24 16.43 -12.12
C GLY A 220 3.97 17.23 -12.25
N GLY A 221 2.88 16.49 -12.40
CA GLY A 221 1.52 17.01 -12.43
C GLY A 221 0.57 16.04 -11.74
N PHE A 222 -0.57 16.57 -11.35
CA PHE A 222 -1.73 15.83 -10.87
C PHE A 222 -2.92 16.28 -11.69
N VAL A 223 -3.63 15.32 -12.29
CA VAL A 223 -4.78 15.59 -13.16
C VAL A 223 -5.97 14.79 -12.66
N VAL A 224 -7.11 15.45 -12.52
CA VAL A 224 -8.41 14.78 -12.42
C VAL A 224 -8.89 14.60 -13.85
N GLU A 225 -9.01 13.36 -14.29
CA GLU A 225 -9.50 13.05 -15.64
C GLU A 225 -11.03 13.21 -15.70
N SER A 226 -11.52 13.67 -16.84
CA SER A 226 -12.95 13.88 -17.14
C SER A 226 -13.25 13.52 -18.58
#